data_AF-D3BL14-F1
#
_entry.id   AF-D3BL14-F1
#
_cell.length_a   1.000
_cell.length_b   1.000
_cell.length_c   1.000
_cell.angle_alpha   90.00
_cell.angle_beta   90.00
_cell.angle_gamma   90.00
#
_symmetry.space_group_name_H-M   'P 1'
#
loop_
_entity.id
_entity.type
_entity.pdbx_description
1 polymer ?
#
loop_
_entity_poly.entity_id
_entity_poly.type
_entity_poly.pdbx_seq_one_letter_code
_entity_poly.pdbx_strand_id
1 'polypeptide(L)'
;MMNSKIEQEPQQSVEDLLKEFQLFPFILDIISRLKDDELEVSRAVNALNEKVAKSLRVLNSIPGTNRTLEEQELLLKSYKDKLRKKKELIAKLTEVEMFKKYTDSDENEQSSSSSSSNNNNIDQQQDTNMINSVNQDIEMTE
;
A
#
# COMPACT_ATOMS: atom_id res chain seq x y z
N MET A 1 18.23 15.38 -10.70
CA MET A 1 17.19 14.40 -10.36
C MET A 1 16.53 14.87 -9.07
N MET A 2 15.25 15.22 -9.10
CA MET A 2 14.54 15.65 -7.90
C MET A 2 14.12 14.40 -7.12
N ASN A 3 14.78 14.15 -5.99
CA ASN A 3 14.34 13.16 -5.02
C ASN A 3 13.03 13.68 -4.39
N SER A 4 11.91 13.30 -4.97
CA SER A 4 10.61 13.43 -4.32
C SER A 4 10.59 12.45 -3.16
N LYS A 5 11.06 12.88 -1.99
CA LYS A 5 10.73 12.23 -0.72
C LYS A 5 9.22 12.06 -0.70
N ILE A 6 8.77 10.82 -0.77
CA ILE A 6 7.38 10.47 -0.48
C ILE A 6 7.26 10.71 1.03
N GLU A 7 6.83 11.90 1.41
CA GLU A 7 6.40 12.19 2.77
C GLU A 7 5.21 11.26 3.03
N GLN A 8 5.47 10.15 3.72
CA GLN A 8 4.42 9.32 4.29
C GLN A 8 3.69 10.20 5.30
N GLU A 9 2.53 10.72 4.91
CA GLU A 9 1.60 11.29 5.87
C GLU A 9 1.29 10.23 6.94
N PRO A 10 1.19 10.63 8.21
CA PRO A 10 0.92 9.72 9.30
C PRO A 10 -0.39 8.97 9.01
N GLN A 11 -0.29 7.65 8.81
CA GLN A 11 -1.45 6.80 8.57
C GLN A 11 -2.29 6.77 9.85
N GLN A 12 -3.37 7.54 9.85
CA GLN A 12 -4.40 7.49 10.88
C GLN A 12 -4.93 6.05 10.95
N SER A 13 -4.99 5.48 12.16
CA SER A 13 -5.43 4.09 12.32
C SER A 13 -6.89 3.93 11.85
N VAL A 14 -7.24 2.75 11.35
CA VAL A 14 -8.64 2.44 10.94
C VAL A 14 -9.61 2.65 12.11
N GLU A 15 -9.16 2.34 13.32
CA GLU A 15 -9.91 2.54 14.55
C GLU A 15 -10.23 4.02 14.80
N ASP A 16 -9.25 4.90 14.57
CA ASP A 16 -9.45 6.35 14.70
C ASP A 16 -10.36 6.91 13.60
N LEU A 17 -10.32 6.31 12.41
CA LEU A 17 -11.23 6.62 11.32
C LEU A 17 -12.68 6.26 11.69
N LEU A 18 -12.89 5.07 12.27
CA LEU A 18 -14.21 4.55 12.66
C LEU A 18 -14.87 5.42 13.74
N LYS A 19 -14.09 5.99 14.67
CA LYS A 19 -14.59 6.96 15.67
C LYS A 19 -15.20 8.21 15.01
N GLU A 20 -14.82 8.54 13.78
CA GLU A 20 -15.44 9.65 13.06
C GLU A 20 -16.84 9.34 12.56
N PHE A 21 -17.22 8.06 12.44
CA PHE A 21 -18.56 7.64 11.99
C PHE A 21 -19.51 7.26 13.14
N GLN A 22 -19.09 7.42 14.40
CA GLN A 22 -19.93 7.20 15.57
C GLN A 22 -20.90 8.37 15.80
N LEU A 23 -22.00 8.40 15.05
CA LEU A 23 -23.01 9.47 15.12
C LEU A 23 -24.10 9.21 16.17
N PHE A 24 -24.31 7.95 16.55
CA PHE A 24 -25.40 7.57 17.47
C PHE A 24 -25.37 8.29 18.83
N PRO A 25 -24.21 8.48 19.50
CA PRO A 25 -24.15 9.23 20.76
C PRO A 25 -24.68 10.67 20.65
N PHE A 26 -24.46 11.34 19.52
CA PHE A 26 -24.96 12.70 19.27
C PHE A 26 -26.48 12.73 19.10
N ILE A 27 -27.06 11.69 18.48
CA ILE A 27 -28.51 11.56 18.36
C ILE A 27 -29.14 11.36 19.74
N LEU A 28 -28.53 10.53 20.59
CA LEU A 28 -29.00 10.35 21.97
C LEU A 28 -28.89 11.63 22.79
N ASP A 29 -27.80 12.39 22.62
CA ASP A 29 -27.61 13.69 23.26
C ASP A 29 -28.74 14.66 22.88
N ILE A 30 -29.07 14.78 21.58
CA ILE A 30 -30.21 15.59 21.12
C ILE A 30 -31.52 15.12 21.76
N ILE A 31 -31.81 13.82 21.74
CA ILE A 31 -33.04 13.26 22.32
C ILE A 31 -33.13 13.57 23.82
N SER A 32 -32.01 13.47 24.54
CA SER A 32 -31.96 13.76 25.98
C SER A 32 -32.26 15.22 26.30
N ARG A 33 -31.88 16.14 25.41
CA ARG A 33 -32.08 17.58 25.54
C ARG A 33 -33.39 18.09 24.96
N LEU A 34 -34.21 17.24 24.33
CA LEU A 34 -35.52 17.65 23.81
C LEU A 34 -36.47 18.19 24.89
N LYS A 35 -36.21 17.88 26.15
CA LYS A 35 -36.96 18.39 27.31
C LYS A 35 -36.39 19.70 27.86
N ASP A 36 -35.22 20.11 27.40
CA ASP A 36 -34.53 21.33 27.81
C ASP A 36 -34.94 22.51 26.90
N ASP A 37 -34.30 23.66 27.09
CA ASP A 37 -34.55 24.85 26.28
C ASP A 37 -34.10 24.66 24.82
N GLU A 38 -34.79 25.35 23.90
CA GLU A 38 -34.52 25.32 22.45
C GLU A 38 -33.05 25.59 22.11
N LEU A 39 -32.38 26.44 22.90
CA LEU A 39 -30.97 26.76 22.72
C LEU A 39 -30.06 25.54 22.92
N GLU A 40 -30.36 24.68 23.89
CA GLU A 40 -29.55 23.48 24.18
C GLU A 40 -29.74 22.41 23.12
N VAL A 41 -30.96 22.26 22.61
CA VAL A 41 -31.25 21.41 21.45
C VAL A 41 -30.50 21.91 20.22
N SER A 42 -30.54 23.22 19.95
CA SER A 42 -29.83 23.83 18.82
C SER A 42 -28.32 23.59 18.89
N ARG A 43 -27.71 23.71 20.08
CA ARG A 43 -26.29 23.40 20.31
C ARG A 43 -25.97 21.93 20.01
N ALA A 44 -26.78 21.00 20.49
CA ALA A 44 -26.57 19.57 20.24
C ALA A 44 -26.72 19.21 18.75
N VAL A 45 -27.69 19.82 18.05
CA VAL A 45 -27.86 19.67 16.60
C VAL A 45 -26.65 20.22 15.84
N ASN A 46 -26.11 21.37 16.25
CA ASN A 46 -24.90 21.93 15.63
C ASN A 46 -23.69 21.02 15.82
N ALA A 47 -23.51 20.43 17.01
CA ALA A 47 -22.45 19.46 17.27
C ALA A 47 -22.58 18.20 16.37
N LEU A 48 -23.81 17.71 16.15
CA LEU A 48 -24.06 16.63 15.19
C LEU A 48 -23.70 17.04 13.76
N ASN A 49 -24.11 18.23 13.32
CA ASN A 49 -23.81 18.73 11.97
C ASN A 49 -22.29 18.86 11.72
N GLU A 50 -21.55 19.39 12.69
CA GLU A 50 -20.09 19.46 12.64
C GLU A 50 -19.47 18.07 12.53
N LYS A 51 -19.97 17.11 13.33
CA LYS A 51 -19.51 15.72 13.28
C LYS A 51 -19.77 15.10 11.92
N VAL A 52 -20.98 15.23 11.36
CA VAL A 52 -21.34 14.74 10.02
C VAL A 52 -20.47 15.35 8.93
N ALA A 53 -20.22 16.66 8.98
CA ALA A 53 -19.35 17.33 8.03
C ALA A 53 -17.91 16.77 8.10
N LYS A 54 -17.42 16.48 9.31
CA LYS A 54 -16.11 15.84 9.51
C LYS A 54 -16.09 14.41 8.97
N SER A 55 -17.10 13.60 9.27
CA SER A 55 -17.23 12.22 8.76
C SER A 55 -17.25 12.20 7.23
N LEU A 56 -17.98 13.13 6.60
CA LEU A 56 -18.06 13.23 5.15
C LEU A 56 -16.71 13.63 4.53
N ARG A 57 -15.99 14.56 5.16
CA ARG A 57 -14.62 14.93 4.73
C ARG A 57 -13.69 13.72 4.77
N VAL A 58 -13.76 12.93 5.83
CA VAL A 58 -12.99 11.68 5.96
C VAL A 58 -13.40 10.68 4.87
N LEU A 59 -14.69 10.45 4.67
CA LEU A 59 -15.19 9.54 3.63
C LEU A 59 -14.68 9.92 2.23
N ASN A 60 -14.71 11.22 1.91
CA ASN A 60 -14.25 11.76 0.63
C ASN A 60 -12.72 11.77 0.49
N SER A 61 -11.98 11.65 1.59
CA SER A 61 -10.52 11.53 1.56
C SER A 61 -10.05 10.11 1.20
N ILE A 62 -10.90 9.10 1.39
CA ILE A 62 -10.56 7.71 1.10
C ILE A 62 -10.50 7.52 -0.43
N PRO A 63 -9.35 7.12 -1.00
CA PRO A 63 -9.24 6.94 -2.45
C PRO A 63 -10.18 5.84 -2.96
N GLY A 64 -10.88 6.12 -4.06
CA GLY A 64 -11.71 5.14 -4.75
C GLY A 64 -13.15 5.04 -4.25
N THR A 65 -13.52 5.69 -3.13
CA THR A 65 -14.92 5.73 -2.65
C THR A 65 -15.88 6.41 -3.64
N ASN A 66 -15.35 7.23 -4.54
CA ASN A 66 -16.10 7.90 -5.60
C ASN A 66 -16.36 7.03 -6.85
N ARG A 67 -15.97 5.75 -6.83
CA ARG A 67 -16.09 4.83 -7.98
C ARG A 67 -16.96 3.64 -7.62
N THR A 68 -17.66 3.10 -8.61
CA THR A 68 -18.36 1.83 -8.45
C THR A 68 -17.37 0.66 -8.37
N LEU A 69 -17.83 -0.49 -7.89
CA LEU A 69 -17.01 -1.71 -7.84
C LEU A 69 -16.48 -2.08 -9.23
N GLU A 70 -17.35 -2.05 -10.25
CA GLU A 70 -16.98 -2.36 -11.64
C GLU A 70 -15.90 -1.42 -12.19
N GLU A 71 -16.02 -0.11 -11.91
CA GLU A 71 -15.00 0.87 -12.30
C GLU A 71 -13.66 0.63 -11.61
N GLN A 72 -13.68 0.22 -10.34
CA GLN A 72 -12.47 -0.13 -9.60
C GLN A 72 -11.80 -1.39 -10.16
N GLU A 73 -12.57 -2.41 -10.51
CA GLU A 73 -12.06 -3.64 -11.12
C GLU A 73 -11.44 -3.38 -12.50
N LEU A 74 -12.12 -2.59 -13.33
CA LEU A 74 -11.61 -2.21 -14.65
C LEU A 74 -10.32 -1.39 -14.54
N LEU A 75 -10.26 -0.46 -13.58
CA LEU A 75 -9.06 0.30 -13.29
C LEU A 75 -7.91 -0.61 -12.82
N LEU A 76 -8.19 -1.55 -11.93
CA LEU A 76 -7.22 -2.52 -11.42
C LEU A 76 -6.64 -3.36 -12.57
N LYS A 77 -7.49 -3.86 -13.47
CA LYS A 77 -7.06 -4.59 -14.67
C LYS A 77 -6.14 -3.73 -15.55
N SER A 78 -6.53 -2.48 -15.81
CA SER A 78 -5.71 -1.53 -16.57
C SER A 78 -4.33 -1.31 -15.94
N TYR A 79 -4.25 -1.14 -14.61
CA TYR A 79 -2.99 -0.98 -13.91
C TYR A 79 -2.12 -2.23 -13.94
N LYS A 80 -2.72 -3.42 -13.78
CA LYS A 80 -2.00 -4.70 -13.92
C LYS A 80 -1.38 -4.84 -15.32
N ASP A 81 -2.13 -4.51 -16.37
CA ASP A 81 -1.63 -4.55 -17.74
C ASP A 81 -0.51 -3.53 -18.00
N LYS A 82 -0.66 -2.30 -17.51
CA LYS A 82 0.39 -1.27 -17.60
C LYS A 82 1.65 -1.68 -16.87
N LEU A 83 1.52 -2.27 -15.68
CA LEU A 83 2.65 -2.76 -14.89
C LEU A 83 3.37 -3.89 -15.63
N ARG A 84 2.63 -4.85 -16.17
CA ARG A 84 3.18 -5.95 -16.98
C ARG A 84 3.97 -5.41 -18.17
N LYS A 85 3.38 -4.51 -18.97
CA LYS A 85 4.06 -3.88 -20.11
C LYS A 85 5.32 -3.11 -19.69
N LYS A 86 5.26 -2.36 -18.57
CA LYS A 86 6.43 -1.66 -18.03
C LYS A 86 7.54 -2.64 -17.65
N LYS A 87 7.21 -3.75 -16.97
CA LYS A 87 8.19 -4.79 -16.63
C LYS A 87 8.82 -5.42 -17.87
N GLU A 88 8.00 -5.79 -18.87
CA GLU A 88 8.48 -6.31 -20.15
C GLU A 88 9.42 -5.32 -20.86
N LEU A 89 9.09 -4.03 -20.84
CA LEU A 89 9.92 -3.00 -21.46
C LEU A 89 11.24 -2.76 -20.72
N ILE A 90 11.22 -2.81 -19.38
CA ILE A 90 12.43 -2.77 -18.56
C ILE A 90 13.32 -3.97 -18.88
N ALA A 91 12.76 -5.19 -18.93
CA ALA A 91 13.51 -6.40 -19.28
C ALA A 91 14.17 -6.30 -20.67
N LYS A 92 13.41 -5.82 -21.67
CA LYS A 92 13.95 -5.57 -23.01
C LYS A 92 15.05 -4.50 -22.99
N LEU A 93 14.87 -3.43 -22.23
CA LEU A 93 15.88 -2.37 -22.12
C LEU A 93 17.17 -2.89 -21.50
N THR A 94 17.09 -3.74 -20.47
CA THR A 94 18.26 -4.38 -19.85
C THR A 94 18.96 -5.36 -20.78
N GLU A 95 18.23 -5.98 -21.71
CA GLU A 95 18.80 -6.91 -22.70
C GLU A 95 19.51 -6.21 -23.87
N VAL A 96 19.19 -4.93 -24.15
CA VAL A 96 19.86 -4.15 -25.20
C VAL A 96 21.34 -3.96 -24.84
N GLU A 97 22.24 -4.37 -25.73
CA GLU A 97 23.70 -4.40 -25.52
C GLU A 97 24.33 -3.07 -25.07
N MET A 98 23.69 -1.94 -25.34
CA MET A 98 24.13 -0.62 -24.86
C MET A 98 24.02 -0.45 -23.34
N PHE A 99 23.16 -1.23 -22.67
CA PHE A 99 22.98 -1.22 -21.21
C PHE A 99 23.67 -2.38 -20.49
N LYS A 100 23.97 -3.49 -21.17
CA LYS A 100 24.82 -4.57 -20.62
C LYS A 100 26.17 -4.04 -20.12
N LYS A 101 26.76 -3.09 -20.85
CA LYS A 101 28.02 -2.45 -20.46
C LYS A 101 27.92 -1.62 -19.18
N TYR A 102 26.73 -1.26 -18.69
CA TYR A 102 26.55 -0.52 -17.44
C TYR A 102 26.02 -1.40 -16.30
N THR A 103 25.38 -2.53 -16.61
CA THR A 103 24.99 -3.53 -15.59
C THR A 103 26.15 -4.45 -15.22
N ASP A 104 27.05 -4.74 -16.16
CA ASP A 104 28.21 -5.63 -15.94
C ASP A 104 29.47 -4.86 -15.49
N SER A 105 29.46 -3.51 -15.55
CA SER A 105 30.61 -2.69 -15.13
C SER A 105 30.70 -2.46 -13.61
N ASP A 106 29.67 -2.81 -12.85
CA ASP A 106 29.69 -2.69 -11.38
C ASP A 106 30.25 -3.95 -10.68
N GLU A 107 30.57 -5.03 -11.41
CA GLU A 107 31.14 -6.26 -10.83
C GLU A 107 32.63 -6.50 -11.15
N ASN A 108 33.34 -5.57 -11.81
CA ASN A 108 34.70 -5.86 -12.29
C ASN A 108 35.76 -4.75 -12.08
N GLU A 109 35.69 -4.02 -10.96
CA GLU A 109 36.86 -3.32 -10.40
C GLU A 109 37.34 -3.97 -9.10
N GLN A 110 37.69 -5.27 -9.14
CA GLN A 110 38.54 -5.86 -8.11
C GLN A 110 39.29 -7.09 -8.61
N SER A 111 40.25 -6.88 -9.50
CA SER A 111 41.33 -7.85 -9.69
C SER A 111 42.63 -7.18 -10.13
N SER A 112 43.49 -6.86 -9.15
CA SER A 112 44.93 -7.13 -9.20
C SER A 112 45.67 -6.54 -7.99
N SER A 113 45.80 -7.32 -6.93
CA SER A 113 47.10 -7.43 -6.25
C SER A 113 47.25 -8.83 -5.65
N SER A 114 48.40 -9.39 -5.94
CA SER A 114 48.79 -10.79 -5.77
C SER A 114 49.34 -11.09 -4.37
N SER A 115 49.16 -12.36 -3.97
CA SER A 115 50.03 -13.16 -3.10
C SER A 115 49.99 -12.93 -1.59
N SER A 116 49.39 -13.89 -0.87
CA SER A 116 50.09 -14.63 0.20
C SER A 116 49.28 -15.86 0.65
N SER A 117 49.94 -17.01 0.62
CA SER A 117 49.51 -18.30 1.13
C SER A 117 49.17 -18.27 2.63
N ASN A 118 48.16 -19.02 3.06
CA ASN A 118 48.34 -20.09 4.04
C ASN A 118 47.10 -20.98 4.23
N ASN A 119 47.38 -22.28 4.34
CA ASN A 119 46.46 -23.38 4.58
C ASN A 119 45.77 -23.28 5.96
N ASN A 120 44.50 -23.70 6.04
CA ASN A 120 44.10 -24.87 6.84
C ASN A 120 42.63 -25.27 6.61
N ASN A 121 42.40 -26.57 6.82
CA ASN A 121 41.29 -27.42 6.43
C ASN A 121 40.11 -27.44 7.45
N ILE A 122 38.97 -28.04 7.05
CA ILE A 122 37.80 -28.50 7.86
C ILE A 122 36.75 -27.40 8.16
N ASP A 123 35.45 -27.52 7.88
CA ASP A 123 34.54 -28.69 7.80
C ASP A 123 33.36 -28.47 6.83
N GLN A 124 32.80 -29.57 6.33
CA GLN A 124 31.60 -29.63 5.49
C GLN A 124 30.32 -29.46 6.32
N GLN A 125 29.33 -28.72 5.81
CA GLN A 125 27.96 -29.22 5.76
C GLN A 125 27.13 -28.49 4.70
N GLN A 126 26.65 -29.31 3.77
CA GLN A 126 25.62 -29.02 2.80
C GLN A 126 24.29 -28.88 3.53
N ASP A 127 23.42 -27.98 3.08
CA ASP A 127 22.04 -28.38 2.75
C ASP A 127 21.41 -27.42 1.75
N THR A 128 20.97 -28.06 0.67
CA THR A 128 20.34 -27.54 -0.54
C THR A 128 18.83 -27.33 -0.37
N ASN A 129 18.28 -26.43 -1.18
CA ASN A 129 16.96 -26.49 -1.82
C ASN A 129 15.71 -26.73 -0.95
N MET A 130 14.79 -25.76 -0.95
CA MET A 130 13.37 -25.99 -1.28
C MET A 130 12.71 -24.69 -1.76
N ILE A 131 12.78 -24.45 -3.07
CA ILE A 131 11.73 -23.73 -3.80
C ILE A 131 10.68 -24.79 -4.13
N ASN A 132 9.44 -24.67 -3.65
CA ASN A 132 8.31 -25.08 -4.48
C ASN A 132 6.93 -24.57 -4.01
N SER A 133 6.26 -23.89 -4.95
CA SER A 133 4.88 -24.13 -5.39
C SER A 133 3.72 -24.06 -4.38
N VAL A 134 3.00 -22.93 -4.43
CA VAL A 134 1.55 -22.89 -4.21
C VAL A 134 0.90 -22.16 -5.38
N ASN A 135 0.75 -22.89 -6.49
CA ASN A 135 -0.36 -22.74 -7.42
C ASN A 135 -1.00 -24.12 -7.47
N GLN A 136 -2.17 -24.27 -6.85
CA GLN A 136 -3.03 -25.41 -7.10
C GLN A 136 -4.42 -24.90 -7.43
N ASP A 137 -4.83 -25.33 -8.61
CA ASP A 137 -6.14 -25.25 -9.23
C ASP A 137 -7.25 -25.64 -8.26
N ILE A 138 -8.34 -24.86 -8.27
CA ILE A 138 -9.64 -25.30 -7.76
C ILE A 138 -10.55 -25.39 -8.97
N GLU A 139 -10.56 -26.56 -9.61
CA GLU A 139 -11.67 -27.01 -10.45
C GLU A 139 -12.59 -27.90 -9.61
N MET A 140 -13.85 -27.46 -9.55
CA MET A 140 -15.11 -28.20 -9.55
C MET A 140 -15.27 -29.46 -8.69
N THR A 141 -16.30 -29.44 -7.84
CA THR A 141 -17.09 -30.64 -7.55
C THR A 141 -18.54 -30.25 -7.26
N GLU A 142 -19.42 -30.75 -8.14
CA GLU A 142 -20.87 -30.97 -8.07
C GLU A 142 -21.85 -29.83 -7.71
#